data_AF-A0A3S9Q310-F1
#
_entry.id   AF-A0A3S9Q310-F1
#
_cell.length_a   1.000
_cell.length_b   1.000
_cell.length_c   1.000
_cell.angle_alpha   90.00
_cell.angle_beta   90.00
_cell.angle_gamma   90.00
#
_symmetry.space_group_name_H-M   'P 1'
#
loop_
_entity.id
_entity.type
_entity.pdbx_description
1 polymer ?
#
loop_
_entity_poly.entity_id
_entity_poly.type
_entity_poly.pdbx_seq_one_letter_code
_entity_poly.pdbx_strand_id
1 'polypeptide(L)'
;MTALTPKVSMRLIFPVAEQHFCVSELQTQLQDKPTVTIEASPYLHGFMNELSMNYDSEGCQHYIQRLVDLLLMQGSQPISQPISQVND
;
A
#
# COMPACT_ATOMS: atom_id res chain seq x y z
N MET A 1 -2.97 -16.58 6.40
CA MET A 1 -2.72 -15.90 5.09
C MET A 1 -1.60 -14.86 5.18
N THR A 2 -1.22 -14.37 6.36
CA THR A 2 -0.19 -13.33 6.55
C THR A 2 1.22 -13.88 6.87
N ALA A 3 1.45 -15.19 6.74
CA ALA A 3 2.73 -15.83 7.08
C ALA A 3 3.85 -15.59 6.05
N LEU A 4 3.50 -15.20 4.83
CA LEU A 4 4.48 -14.91 3.78
C LEU A 4 5.03 -13.49 3.92
N THR A 5 6.31 -13.33 3.60
CA THR A 5 6.96 -12.02 3.52
C THR A 5 7.16 -11.65 2.05
N PRO A 6 6.60 -10.52 1.59
CA PRO A 6 6.82 -10.05 0.22
C PRO A 6 8.30 -9.74 -0.02
N LYS A 7 8.82 -10.10 -1.20
CA LYS A 7 10.20 -9.80 -1.62
C LYS A 7 10.35 -8.41 -2.26
N VAL A 8 9.23 -7.76 -2.56
CA VAL A 8 9.18 -6.42 -3.14
C VAL A 8 8.62 -5.45 -2.12
N SER A 9 9.21 -4.26 -2.04
CA SER A 9 8.69 -3.19 -1.20
C SER A 9 7.28 -2.81 -1.65
N MET A 10 6.35 -2.77 -0.72
CA MET A 10 4.95 -2.45 -0.98
C MET A 10 4.43 -1.44 0.03
N ARG A 11 3.56 -0.55 -0.45
CA ARG A 11 2.75 0.32 0.39
C ARG A 11 1.32 -0.18 0.32
N LEU A 12 0.73 -0.48 1.47
CA LEU A 12 -0.66 -0.88 1.60
C LEU A 12 -1.44 0.28 2.19
N ILE A 13 -2.45 0.75 1.45
CA ILE A 13 -3.36 1.82 1.88
C ILE A 13 -4.66 1.14 2.31
N PHE A 14 -4.98 1.22 3.60
CA PHE A 14 -6.16 0.58 4.17
C PHE A 14 -7.29 1.60 4.40
N PRO A 15 -8.56 1.20 4.24
CA PRO A 15 -9.68 2.03 4.65
C PRO A 15 -9.74 2.16 6.18
N VAL A 16 -10.49 3.14 6.67
CA VAL A 16 -10.74 3.31 8.12
C VAL A 16 -11.51 2.13 8.70
N ALA A 17 -12.43 1.55 7.93
CA ALA A 17 -13.24 0.42 8.34
C ALA A 17 -13.81 -0.34 7.12
N GLU A 18 -14.12 -1.61 7.37
CA GLU A 18 -14.86 -2.52 6.48
C GLU A 18 -15.81 -3.34 7.36
N GLN A 19 -17.08 -3.46 6.99
CA GLN A 19 -18.10 -4.11 7.83
C GLN A 19 -17.83 -5.61 7.98
N HIS A 20 -17.33 -6.24 6.92
CA HIS A 20 -17.18 -7.68 6.85
C HIS A 20 -15.75 -8.16 7.10
N PHE A 21 -14.82 -7.25 7.43
CA PHE A 21 -13.41 -7.56 7.55
C PHE A 21 -12.72 -6.70 8.60
N CYS A 22 -11.99 -7.32 9.52
CA CYS A 22 -11.24 -6.61 10.57
C CYS A 22 -9.94 -6.03 9.99
N VAL A 23 -10.04 -4.81 9.46
CA VAL A 23 -8.91 -4.11 8.84
C VAL A 23 -7.78 -3.87 9.85
N SER A 24 -8.11 -3.52 11.09
CA SER A 24 -7.13 -3.26 12.15
C SER A 24 -6.31 -4.52 12.49
N GLU A 25 -6.95 -5.68 12.62
CA GLU A 25 -6.26 -6.94 12.87
C GLU A 25 -5.30 -7.29 11.73
N LEU A 26 -5.74 -7.10 10.47
CA LEU A 26 -4.85 -7.33 9.32
C LEU A 26 -3.66 -6.37 9.31
N GLN A 27 -3.89 -5.07 9.61
CA GLN A 27 -2.80 -4.11 9.71
C GLN A 27 -1.77 -4.54 10.76
N THR A 28 -2.21 -4.93 11.96
CA THR A 28 -1.33 -5.43 13.01
C THR A 28 -0.51 -6.65 12.56
N GLN A 29 -1.11 -7.58 11.83
CA GLN A 29 -0.38 -8.76 11.32
C GLN A 29 0.64 -8.44 10.21
N LEU A 30 0.52 -7.28 9.56
CA LEU A 30 1.36 -6.89 8.43
C LEU A 30 2.40 -5.82 8.78
N GLN A 31 2.18 -5.02 9.82
CA GLN A 31 3.02 -3.86 10.16
C GLN A 31 4.49 -4.22 10.42
N ASP A 32 4.76 -5.42 10.93
CA ASP A 32 6.11 -5.86 11.29
C ASP A 32 6.88 -6.46 10.10
N LYS A 33 6.28 -6.52 8.90
CA LYS A 33 6.95 -7.05 7.71
C LYS A 33 7.91 -6.02 7.12
N PRO A 34 9.19 -6.36 6.90
CA PRO A 34 10.23 -5.38 6.56
C PRO A 34 10.02 -4.67 5.23
N THR A 35 9.30 -5.30 4.30
CA THR A 35 9.01 -4.76 2.96
C THR A 35 7.63 -4.11 2.87
N VAL A 36 6.90 -3.99 3.98
CA VAL A 36 5.55 -3.45 4.01
C VAL A 36 5.54 -2.10 4.70
N THR A 37 5.01 -1.09 4.02
CA THR A 37 4.61 0.18 4.62
C THR A 37 3.09 0.25 4.68
N ILE A 38 2.53 0.58 5.82
CA ILE A 38 1.08 0.73 6.01
C ILE A 38 0.73 2.22 6.04
N GLU A 39 -0.34 2.57 5.35
CA GLU A 39 -0.98 3.88 5.38
C GLU A 39 -2.48 3.66 5.66
N ALA A 40 -3.03 4.33 6.66
CA ALA A 40 -4.45 4.26 6.98
C ALA A 40 -5.16 5.48 6.41
N SER A 41 -6.17 5.27 5.58
CA SER A 41 -7.03 6.32 5.06
C SER A 41 -8.17 6.63 6.04
N PRO A 42 -8.72 7.85 6.03
CA PRO A 42 -9.91 8.18 6.81
C PRO A 42 -11.22 7.71 6.13
N TYR A 43 -11.14 7.09 4.95
CA TYR A 43 -12.29 6.74 4.13
C TYR A 43 -12.70 5.27 4.27
N LEU A 44 -14.00 4.99 4.11
CA LEU A 44 -14.55 3.63 4.18
C LEU A 44 -14.10 2.77 3.00
N HIS A 45 -14.16 1.45 3.14
CA HIS A 45 -13.83 0.55 2.03
C HIS A 45 -14.65 0.86 0.77
N GLY A 46 -13.96 0.84 -0.37
CA GLY A 46 -14.56 1.13 -1.66
C GLY A 46 -14.67 2.62 -1.99
N PHE A 47 -14.09 3.52 -1.17
CA PHE A 47 -14.17 4.97 -1.43
C PHE A 47 -13.62 5.43 -2.79
N MET A 48 -12.71 4.66 -3.40
CA MET A 48 -12.18 4.95 -4.75
C MET A 48 -12.98 4.29 -5.89
N ASN A 49 -13.96 3.44 -5.58
CA ASN A 49 -14.76 2.72 -6.58
C ASN A 49 -16.10 3.43 -6.77
N GLU A 50 -16.33 4.06 -7.93
CA GLU A 50 -17.55 4.82 -8.25
C GLU A 50 -18.85 4.00 -8.14
N LEU A 51 -18.76 2.67 -8.23
CA LEU A 51 -19.91 1.76 -8.09
C LEU A 51 -20.14 1.31 -6.63
N SER A 52 -19.28 1.72 -5.69
CA SER A 52 -19.43 1.43 -4.27
C SER A 52 -20.44 2.37 -3.63
N MET A 53 -21.21 1.86 -2.67
CA MET A 53 -22.05 2.72 -1.81
C MET A 53 -21.23 3.71 -0.97
N ASN A 54 -19.95 3.42 -0.75
CA ASN A 54 -19.04 4.24 0.02
C ASN A 54 -18.16 5.14 -0.85
N TYR A 55 -18.44 5.27 -2.16
CA TYR A 55 -17.66 6.14 -3.04
C TYR A 55 -17.57 7.55 -2.47
N ASP A 56 -16.35 8.08 -2.40
CA ASP A 56 -16.06 9.42 -1.94
C ASP A 56 -15.19 10.10 -3.00
N SER A 57 -15.74 11.09 -3.71
CA SER A 57 -15.02 11.76 -4.80
C SER A 57 -13.80 12.53 -4.31
N GLU A 58 -13.87 13.14 -3.12
CA GLU A 58 -12.74 13.88 -2.54
C GLU A 58 -11.64 12.91 -2.12
N GLY A 59 -12.01 11.81 -1.44
CA GLY A 59 -11.09 10.75 -1.08
C GLY A 59 -10.44 10.09 -2.28
N CYS A 60 -11.22 9.81 -3.33
CA CYS A 60 -10.71 9.26 -4.57
C CYS A 60 -9.68 10.20 -5.22
N GLN A 61 -10.03 11.48 -5.41
CA GLN A 61 -9.13 12.48 -5.98
C GLN A 61 -7.85 12.63 -5.15
N HIS A 62 -7.99 12.70 -3.82
CA HIS A 62 -6.87 12.80 -2.88
C HIS A 62 -5.91 11.62 -3.05
N TYR A 63 -6.44 10.40 -3.07
CA TYR A 63 -5.61 9.19 -3.17
C TYR A 63 -5.05 8.97 -4.59
N ILE A 64 -5.71 9.44 -5.64
CA ILE A 64 -5.11 9.51 -6.99
C ILE A 64 -3.87 10.40 -6.97
N GLN A 65 -3.97 11.61 -6.41
CA GLN A 65 -2.82 12.51 -6.32
C GLN A 65 -1.70 11.90 -5.47
N ARG A 66 -2.05 11.30 -4.33
CA ARG A 66 -1.11 10.59 -3.46
C ARG A 66 -0.34 9.49 -4.19
N LEU A 67 -1.03 8.71 -5.02
CA LEU A 67 -0.40 7.66 -5.84
C LEU A 67 0.53 8.24 -6.90
N VAL A 68 0.15 9.34 -7.57
CA VAL A 68 1.02 10.05 -8.51
C VAL A 68 2.30 10.51 -7.81
N ASP A 69 2.18 11.15 -6.65
CA ASP A 69 3.33 11.63 -5.87
C ASP A 69 4.27 10.47 -5.50
N LEU A 70 3.71 9.34 -5.06
CA LEU A 70 4.47 8.14 -4.74
C LEU A 70 5.25 7.59 -5.94
N LEU A 71 4.64 7.58 -7.13
CA LEU A 71 5.30 7.13 -8.37
C LEU A 71 6.43 8.07 -8.78
N LEU A 72 6.23 9.38 -8.65
CA LEU A 72 7.26 10.37 -8.97
C LEU A 72 8.45 10.31 -8.01
N MET A 73 8.21 10.08 -6.71
CA MET A 73 9.28 9.92 -5.72
C MET A 73 10.13 8.65 -5.94
N GLN A 74 9.57 7.61 -6.55
CA GLN A 74 10.30 6.37 -6.85
C GLN A 74 11.26 6.51 -8.04
N GLY A 75 11.07 7.51 -8.92
CA GLY A 75 11.95 7.78 -10.06
C GLY A 75 13.33 8.34 -9.72
N SER A 76 13.65 8.53 -8.43
CA SER A 76 14.90 9.15 -7.95
C SER A 76 15.85 8.20 -7.21
N GLN A 77 15.59 6.90 -7.18
CA GLN A 77 16.50 5.92 -6.54
C GLN A 77 17.53 5.41 -7.57
N PRO A 78 18.85 5.67 -7.39
CA PRO A 78 19.86 5.05 -8.24
C PRO A 78 19.88 3.54 -7.99
N ILE A 79 19.74 2.75 -9.06
CA ILE A 79 19.97 1.31 -9.04
C ILE A 79 21.42 1.07 -8.64
N SER A 80 21.67 0.86 -7.35
CA SER A 80 22.97 0.51 -6.82
C SER A 80 22.89 -0.89 -6.23
N GLN A 81 23.01 -1.90 -7.08
CA GLN A 81 23.52 -3.19 -6.66
C GLN A 81 24.60 -3.63 -7.64
N PRO A 82 25.86 -3.81 -7.20
CA PRO A 82 26.87 -4.44 -8.02
C PRO A 82 26.45 -5.90 -8.24
N ILE A 83 26.45 -6.33 -9.50
CA ILE A 83 26.35 -7.74 -9.88
C ILE A 83 27.57 -8.42 -9.26
N SER A 84 27.36 -9.24 -8.24
CA SER A 84 28.38 -10.19 -7.77
C SER A 84 28.79 -11.04 -8.97
N GLN A 85 30.04 -10.90 -9.40
CA GLN A 85 30.65 -11.81 -10.37
C GLN A 85 30.53 -13.23 -9.81
N VAL A 86 29.79 -14.09 -10.51
CA VAL A 86 29.87 -15.53 -10.32
C VAL A 86 31.17 -15.96 -11.02
N ASN A 87 32.24 -16.10 -10.23
CA ASN A 87 33.36 -16.97 -10.55
C ASN A 87 33.09 -18.30 -9.84
N ASP A 88 32.79 -19.33 -10.62
CA ASP A 88 33.46 -20.64 -10.66
C ASP A 88 32.72 -21.57 -11.64
#